data_AF-A0A1V5NFB7-F1
#
_entry.id   AF-A0A1V5NFB7-F1
#
_cell.length_a   1.000
_cell.length_b   1.000
_cell.length_c   1.000
_cell.angle_alpha   90.00
_cell.angle_beta   90.00
_cell.angle_gamma   90.00
#
_symmetry.space_group_name_H-M   'P 1'
#
loop_
_entity.id
_entity.type
_entity.pdbx_description
1 polymer ?
#
loop_
_entity_poly.entity_id
_entity_poly.type
_entity_poly.pdbx_seq_one_letter_code
_entity_poly.pdbx_strand_id
1 'polypeptide(L)' 'MDTQRIFEKLAMSISTLGRRQVEHRIKNFKGSFKFDFTDEYLASLTIDRLRHILYAAIATKLRKKIH' A
#
# COMPACT_ATOMS: atom_id res chain seq x y z
N MET A 1 3.45 17.49 -13.55
CA MET A 1 4.02 16.94 -12.30
C MET A 1 4.86 15.73 -12.67
N ASP A 2 6.06 15.61 -12.13
CA ASP A 2 6.93 14.45 -12.38
C ASP A 2 6.37 13.21 -11.67
N THR A 3 5.81 12.29 -12.45
CA THR A 3 5.19 11.05 -11.99
C THR A 3 6.19 10.19 -11.19
N GLN A 4 7.47 10.18 -11.56
CA GLN A 4 8.50 9.43 -10.84
C GLN A 4 8.66 9.94 -9.42
N ARG A 5 8.75 11.27 -9.26
CA ARG A 5 8.87 11.94 -7.96
C ARG A 5 7.67 11.67 -7.04
N ILE A 6 6.47 11.45 -7.61
CA ILE A 6 5.27 11.06 -6.82
C ILE A 6 5.44 9.64 -6.27
N PHE A 7 5.88 8.70 -7.09
CA PHE A 7 6.10 7.31 -6.66
C PHE A 7 7.23 7.18 -5.63
N GLU A 8 8.32 7.93 -5.79
CA GLU A 8 9.42 7.98 -4.80
C GLU A 8 8.93 8.50 -3.44
N LYS A 9 8.20 9.63 -3.43
CA LYS A 9 7.60 10.17 -2.20
C LYS A 9 6.63 9.18 -1.56
N LEU A 10 5.84 8.46 -2.36
CA LEU A 10 4.94 7.42 -1.88
C LEU A 10 5.73 6.28 -1.20
N ALA A 11 6.80 5.79 -1.83
CA ALA A 11 7.65 4.74 -1.29
C ALA A 11 8.25 5.16 0.07
N MET A 12 8.81 6.38 0.15
CA MET A 12 9.33 6.93 1.40
C MET A 12 8.25 7.08 2.47
N SER A 13 7.04 7.53 2.11
CA SER A 13 5.95 7.66 3.08
C SER A 13 5.46 6.30 3.61
N ILE A 14 5.58 5.23 2.84
CA ILE A 14 5.15 3.89 3.25
C ILE A 14 6.24 3.20 4.08
N SER A 15 7.53 3.44 3.79
CA SER A 15 8.64 2.83 4.53
C SER A 15 8.67 3.24 6.00
N THR A 16 8.18 4.45 6.32
CA THR A 16 8.09 4.96 7.71
C THR A 16 6.91 4.41 8.50
N LEU A 17 5.98 3.69 7.87
CA LEU A 17 4.80 3.18 8.56
C LEU A 17 5.13 1.98 9.44
N GLY A 18 4.57 1.97 10.65
CA GLY A 18 4.59 0.82 11.54
C GLY A 18 3.54 -0.23 11.15
N ARG A 19 3.73 -1.47 11.61
CA ARG A 19 2.90 -2.63 11.23
C ARG A 19 1.39 -2.37 11.32
N ARG A 20 0.90 -1.94 12.48
CA ARG A 20 -0.53 -1.66 12.72
C ARG A 20 -1.10 -0.63 11.74
N GLN A 21 -0.32 0.40 11.39
CA GLN A 21 -0.74 1.43 10.43
C GLN A 21 -0.86 0.84 9.02
N VAL A 22 0.07 -0.02 8.62
CA VAL A 22 0.04 -0.68 7.31
C VAL A 22 -1.14 -1.65 7.22
N GLU A 23 -1.33 -2.52 8.21
CA GLU A 23 -2.47 -3.45 8.26
C GLU A 23 -3.81 -2.71 8.22
N HIS A 24 -3.96 -1.64 9.01
CA HIS A 24 -5.16 -0.81 8.99
C HIS A 24 -5.42 -0.20 7.60
N ARG A 25 -4.38 0.31 6.94
CA ARG A 25 -4.50 0.89 5.59
C ARG A 25 -4.82 -0.17 4.53
N ILE A 26 -4.25 -1.37 4.63
CA ILE A 26 -4.55 -2.49 3.74
C ILE A 26 -6.03 -2.90 3.89
N LYS A 27 -6.49 -3.14 5.12
CA LYS A 27 -7.87 -3.57 5.40
C LYS A 27 -8.92 -2.53 4.98
N ASN A 28 -8.56 -1.25 5.05
CA ASN A 28 -9.44 -0.14 4.69
C ASN A 28 -9.13 0.44 3.29
N PHE A 29 -8.35 -0.27 2.47
CA PHE A 29 -7.94 0.25 1.17
C PHE A 29 -9.14 0.35 0.21
N LYS A 30 -9.44 1.58 -0.22
CA LYS A 30 -10.49 1.87 -1.21
C LYS A 30 -9.92 1.85 -2.62
N GLY A 31 -9.67 0.65 -3.15
CA GLY A 31 -9.21 0.39 -4.51
C GLY A 31 -10.35 -0.03 -5.46
N SER A 32 -9.99 -0.30 -6.73
CA SER A 32 -10.93 -0.92 -7.68
C SER A 32 -11.26 -2.37 -7.33
N PHE A 33 -10.47 -2.98 -6.43
CA PHE A 33 -10.77 -4.26 -5.81
C PHE A 33 -10.52 -4.12 -4.31
N LYS A 34 -11.35 -4.78 -3.49
CA LYS A 34 -11.18 -4.85 -2.05
C LYS A 34 -10.08 -5.88 -1.75
N PHE A 35 -9.20 -5.56 -0.82
CA PHE A 35 -8.33 -6.58 -0.24
C PHE A 35 -9.14 -7.44 0.71
N ASP A 36 -9.25 -8.73 0.42
CA ASP A 36 -9.93 -9.72 1.26
C ASP A 36 -8.90 -10.58 2.02
N PHE A 37 -7.91 -9.90 2.61
CA PHE A 37 -6.92 -10.56 3.44
C PHE A 37 -7.47 -10.80 4.84
N THR A 38 -7.28 -12.00 5.36
CA THR A 38 -7.61 -12.31 6.75
C THR A 38 -6.57 -11.70 7.70
N ASP A 39 -6.94 -11.52 8.97
CA ASP A 39 -6.01 -11.02 9.98
C ASP A 39 -4.84 -12.00 10.20
N GLU A 40 -5.08 -13.30 10.14
CA GLU A 40 -4.04 -14.34 10.24
C GLU A 40 -3.03 -14.25 9.10
N TYR A 41 -3.53 -14.03 7.88
CA TYR A 41 -2.65 -13.84 6.72
C TYR A 41 -1.77 -12.61 6.90
N LEU A 42 -2.36 -11.46 7.26
CA LEU A 42 -1.59 -10.23 7.48
C LEU A 42 -0.59 -10.36 8.63
N ALA A 43 -0.95 -11.08 9.71
CA ALA A 43 -0.07 -11.36 10.83
C ALA A 43 1.13 -12.25 10.45
N SER A 44 0.94 -13.18 9.50
CA SER A 44 2.01 -14.08 9.03
C SER A 44 3.09 -13.38 8.19
N LEU A 45 2.80 -12.21 7.60
CA LEU A 45 3.71 -11.51 6.71
C LEU A 45 4.76 -10.69 7.47
N THR A 46 5.90 -10.42 6.84
CA THR A 46 6.84 -9.42 7.35
C THR A 46 6.29 -8.01 7.14
N ILE A 47 6.75 -7.05 7.96
CA ILE A 47 6.35 -5.65 7.82
C ILE A 47 6.69 -5.10 6.43
N ASP A 48 7.82 -5.50 5.85
CA ASP A 48 8.22 -5.05 4.51
C ASP A 48 7.31 -5.63 3.43
N ARG A 49 6.84 -6.87 3.58
CA ARG A 49 5.83 -7.41 2.66
C ARG A 49 4.51 -6.67 2.75
N LEU A 50 4.05 -6.34 3.95
CA LEU A 50 2.86 -5.50 4.13
C LEU A 50 3.04 -4.13 3.45
N ARG A 51 4.19 -3.47 3.64
CA ARG A 51 4.52 -2.19 2.99
C ARG A 51 4.51 -2.30 1.46
N HIS A 52 5.11 -3.37 0.92
CA HIS A 52 5.11 -3.61 -0.53
C HIS A 52 3.71 -3.84 -1.10
N ILE A 53 2.85 -4.60 -0.40
CA ILE A 53 1.45 -4.81 -0.80
C ILE A 53 0.73 -3.46 -0.85
N LEU A 54 0.85 -2.65 0.21
CA LEU A 54 0.22 -1.33 0.28
C LEU A 54 0.74 -0.38 -0.81
N TYR A 55 2.05 -0.39 -1.07
CA TYR A 55 2.67 0.40 -2.14
C TYR A 55 2.10 0.02 -3.51
N ALA A 56 2.10 -1.27 -3.84
CA ALA A 56 1.59 -1.76 -5.12
C ALA A 56 0.11 -1.38 -5.32
N ALA A 57 -0.69 -1.47 -4.26
CA ALA A 57 -2.10 -1.07 -4.26
C ALA A 57 -2.28 0.41 -4.64
N ILE A 58 -1.61 1.30 -3.90
CA ILE A 58 -1.73 2.74 -4.10
C ILE A 58 -1.13 3.12 -5.46
N ALA A 59 0.01 2.56 -5.83
CA ALA A 59 0.67 2.85 -7.10
C ALA A 59 -0.20 2.46 -8.30
N THR A 60 -0.86 1.29 -8.23
CA THR A 60 -1.81 0.84 -9.25
C THR A 60 -3.00 1.78 -9.36
N LYS A 61 -3.55 2.23 -8.22
CA LYS A 61 -4.66 3.21 -8.19
C LYS A 61 -4.23 4.56 -8.78
N LEU A 62 -3.04 5.04 -8.47
CA LEU A 62 -2.49 6.30 -9.00
C LEU A 62 -2.28 6.21 -10.51
N ARG A 63 -1.71 5.11 -11.01
CA ARG A 63 -1.49 4.90 -12.45
C ARG A 63 -2.79 4.98 -13.26
N LYS A 64 -3.87 4.40 -12.73
CA LYS A 64 -5.23 4.47 -13.33
C LYS A 64 -5.86 5.86 -13.31
N LYS A 65 -5.37 6.80 -12.51
CA LYS A 65 -5.90 8.17 -12.43
C LYS A 65 -5.15 9.13 -13.37
N ILE A 66 -3.96 8.75 -13.81
CA ILE A 66 -3.08 9.55 -14.68
C ILE A 66 -3.38 9.27 -16.17
N HIS A 67 -4.02 8.15 -16.47
CA HIS A 67 -4.58 7.79 -17.77
C HIS A 67 -6.09 7.95 -17.72
#